data_AF-A0A2K2FH25-F1
#
_entry.id   AF-A0A2K2FH25-F1
#
_cell.length_a   1.000
_cell.length_b   1.000
_cell.length_c   1.000
_cell.angle_alpha   90.00
_cell.angle_beta   90.00
_cell.angle_gamma   90.00
#
_symmetry.space_group_name_H-M   'P 1'
#
loop_
_entity.id
_entity.type
_entity.pdbx_description
1 polymer ?
#
loop_
_entity_poly.entity_id
_entity_poly.type
_entity_poly.pdbx_seq_one_letter_code
_entity_poly.pdbx_strand_id
1 'polypeptide(L)' 'MINGFALFIIIIILAWCFVYTLSYGIWTWKDKNRFGSLMIILLAAAIIILPIYTLFFKGS' A
#
# COMPACT_ATOMS: atom_id res chain seq x y z
N MET A 1 -21.36 6.64 -7.47
CA MET A 1 -21.29 5.27 -6.92
C MET A 1 -20.10 4.58 -7.56
N ILE A 2 -19.15 4.06 -6.78
CA ILE A 2 -18.06 3.25 -7.33
C ILE A 2 -18.67 1.90 -7.70
N ASN A 3 -18.56 1.50 -8.96
CA ASN A 3 -19.09 0.22 -9.43
C ASN A 3 -18.31 -0.93 -8.79
N GLY A 4 -18.99 -2.04 -8.45
CA GLY A 4 -18.34 -3.21 -7.83
C GLY A 4 -17.13 -3.73 -8.63
N PHE A 5 -17.20 -3.65 -9.96
CA PHE A 5 -16.08 -3.98 -10.86
C PHE A 5 -14.88 -3.05 -10.70
N ALA A 6 -15.11 -1.73 -10.56
CA ALA A 6 -14.04 -0.76 -10.34
C ALA A 6 -13.37 -0.97 -8.97
N LEU A 7 -14.16 -1.31 -7.95
CA LEU A 7 -13.65 -1.58 -6.60
C LEU A 7 -12.75 -2.84 -6.59
N PHE A 8 -13.14 -3.88 -7.33
CA PHE A 8 -12.32 -5.08 -7.51
C PHE A 8 -10.95 -4.77 -8.17
N ILE A 9 -10.95 -3.97 -9.24
CA ILE A 9 -9.70 -3.55 -9.91
C ILE A 9 -8.82 -2.75 -8.96
N ILE A 10 -9.39 -1.81 -8.20
CA ILE A 10 -8.65 -0.98 -7.24
C ILE A 10 -7.98 -1.86 -6.18
N ILE A 11 -8.67 -2.87 -5.64
CA ILE A 11 -8.10 -3.80 -4.66
C ILE A 11 -6.91 -4.57 -5.24
N ILE A 12 -7.03 -5.06 -6.49
CA ILE A 12 -5.93 -5.78 -7.16
C ILE A 12 -4.71 -4.88 -7.32
N ILE A 13 -4.91 -3.64 -7.79
CA ILE A 13 -3.81 -2.68 -7.98
C ILE A 13 -3.16 -2.33 -6.64
N LEU A 14 -3.96 -2.10 -5.59
CA LEU A 14 -3.45 -1.82 -4.24
C LEU A 14 -2.65 -3.00 -3.68
N ALA A 15 -3.15 -4.23 -3.83
CA ALA A 15 -2.43 -5.44 -3.41
C ALA A 15 -1.12 -5.60 -4.18
N TRP A 16 -1.11 -5.36 -5.50
CA TRP A 16 0.08 -5.42 -6.32
C TRP A 16 1.14 -4.40 -5.89
N CYS A 17 0.72 -3.13 -5.72
CA CYS A 17 1.59 -2.08 -5.20
C CYS A 17 2.15 -2.44 -3.82
N PHE A 18 1.32 -2.92 -2.91
CA PHE A 18 1.75 -3.31 -1.57
C PHE A 18 2.83 -4.40 -1.59
N VAL A 19 2.62 -5.47 -2.36
CA VAL A 19 3.59 -6.57 -2.48
C VAL A 19 4.90 -6.09 -3.10
N TYR A 20 4.83 -5.24 -4.14
CA TYR A 20 6.02 -4.68 -4.78
C TYR A 20 6.80 -3.78 -3.83
N THR A 21 6.12 -2.88 -3.11
CA THR A 21 6.72 -1.97 -2.14
C THR A 21 7.32 -2.72 -0.95
N LEU A 22 6.65 -3.75 -0.42
CA LEU A 22 7.21 -4.61 0.63
C LEU A 22 8.46 -5.36 0.16
N SER A 23 8.41 -5.94 -1.05
CA SER A 23 9.56 -6.64 -1.62
C SER A 23 10.76 -5.71 -1.77
N TYR A 24 10.51 -4.47 -2.20
CA TYR A 24 11.54 -3.44 -2.28
C TYR A 24 12.07 -3.05 -0.90
N GLY A 25 11.19 -2.86 0.10
CA GLY A 25 11.59 -2.53 1.47
C GLY A 25 12.47 -3.61 2.10
N ILE A 26 12.13 -4.89 1.90
CA ILE A 26 12.95 -6.03 2.35
C ILE A 26 14.31 -6.03 1.64
N TRP A 27 14.33 -5.77 0.33
CA TRP A 27 15.57 -5.69 -0.43
C TRP A 27 16.48 -4.55 0.08
N THR A 28 15.91 -3.35 0.31
CA THR A 28 16.64 -2.20 0.86
C THR A 28 17.18 -2.46 2.27
N TRP A 29 16.49 -3.29 3.08
CA TRP A 29 17.00 -3.71 4.38
C TRP A 29 18.26 -4.58 4.23
N LYS A 30 18.26 -5.49 3.25
CA LYS A 30 19.41 -6.34 2.93
C LYS A 30 20.59 -5.54 2.38
N ASP A 31 20.32 -4.41 1.71
CA ASP A 31 21.32 -3.47 1.20
C ASP A 31 21.92 -2.53 2.27
N LYS A 32 21.78 -2.88 3.57
CA LYS A 32 22.26 -2.13 4.75
C LYS A 32 21.65 -0.73 4.95
N ASN A 33 20.75 -0.26 4.08
CA ASN A 33 20.08 1.02 4.25
C ASN A 33 18.80 0.90 5.10
N ARG A 34 18.98 0.74 6.42
CA ARG A 34 17.88 0.48 7.38
C ARG A 34 16.85 1.60 7.46
N PHE A 35 17.28 2.87 7.39
CA PHE A 35 16.37 4.02 7.40
C PHE A 35 15.50 4.07 6.15
N GLY A 36 16.09 3.85 4.98
CA GLY A 36 15.34 3.79 3.72
C GLY A 36 14.32 2.65 3.72
N SER A 37 14.71 1.47 4.22
CA SER A 37 13.80 0.34 4.35
C SER A 37 12.62 0.62 5.29
N LEU A 38 12.85 1.24 6.44
CA LEU A 38 11.80 1.66 7.36
C LEU A 38 10.80 2.62 6.70
N MET A 39 11.28 3.61 5.94
CA MET A 39 10.43 4.53 5.17
C MET A 39 9.60 3.79 4.11
N ILE A 40 10.20 2.83 3.41
CA ILE A 40 9.49 2.03 2.39
C ILE A 40 8.42 1.13 3.01
N ILE A 41 8.68 0.54 4.18
CA ILE A 41 7.70 -0.28 4.91
C ILE A 41 6.54 0.60 5.41
N LEU A 42 6.83 1.81 5.93
CA LEU A 42 5.81 2.78 6.29
C LEU A 42 4.97 3.22 5.08
N LEU A 43 5.61 3.41 3.93
CA LEU A 43 4.92 3.69 2.67
C LEU A 43 4.00 2.52 2.26
N ALA A 44 4.46 1.28 2.38
CA ALA A 44 3.63 0.10 2.12
C ALA A 44 2.39 0.09 3.02
N ALA A 45 2.55 0.39 4.31
CA ALA A 45 1.40 0.51 5.22
C ALA A 45 0.44 1.64 4.81
N ALA A 46 0.97 2.80 4.42
CA ALA A 46 0.16 3.94 3.98
C ALA A 46 -0.66 3.65 2.71
N ILE A 47 -0.12 2.86 1.77
CA ILE A 47 -0.81 2.42 0.55
C ILE A 47 -2.10 1.64 0.88
N ILE A 48 -2.18 0.96 2.03
CA ILE A 48 -3.39 0.25 2.47
C ILE A 48 -4.24 1.15 3.37
N ILE A 49 -3.62 1.83 4.35
CA ILE A 49 -4.34 2.61 5.37
C ILE A 49 -5.12 3.78 4.78
N LEU A 50 -4.51 4.54 3.86
CA LEU A 50 -5.15 5.71 3.25
C LEU A 50 -6.42 5.35 2.45
N PRO A 51 -6.41 4.40 1.50
CA PRO A 51 -7.63 4.05 0.78
C PRO A 51 -8.69 3.45 1.70
N ILE A 52 -8.32 2.63 2.69
CA ILE A 52 -9.26 2.15 3.72
C ILE A 52 -9.89 3.34 4.44
N TYR A 53 -9.09 4.29 4.91
CA TYR A 53 -9.60 5.48 5.59
C TYR A 53 -10.58 6.25 4.70
N THR A 54 -10.26 6.44 3.42
CA THR A 54 -11.19 7.12 2.50
C THR A 54 -12.48 6.33 2.27
N LEU A 55 -12.45 5.01 2.26
CA LEU A 55 -13.66 4.18 2.12
C LEU A 55 -14.55 4.24 3.36
N PHE A 56 -13.96 4.26 4.57
CA PHE A 56 -14.72 4.23 5.82
C PHE A 56 -15.12 5.62 6.35
N PHE A 57 -14.25 6.63 6.25
CA PHE A 57 -14.47 7.96 6.84
C PHE A 57 -15.04 9.01 5.88
N LYS A 58 -14.95 8.81 4.55
CA LYS A 58 -15.57 9.72 3.56
C LYS A 58 -16.94 9.23 3.09
N GLY A 59 -17.36 8.03 3.53
CA GLY A 59 -18.67 7.44 3.27
C GLY A 59 -19.70 7.67 4.38
N SER A 60 -19.34 8.35 5.48
CA SER A 60 -20.23 8.80 6.57
C SER A 60 -20.57 10.28 6.44
#